data_AF-A0A7S1YPF0-F1
#
_entry.id   AF-A0A7S1YPF0-F1
#
_cell.length_a   1.000
_cell.length_b   1.000
_cell.length_c   1.000
_cell.angle_alpha   90.00
_cell.angle_beta   90.00
_cell.angle_gamma   90.00
#
_symmetry.space_group_name_H-M   'P 1'
#
loop_
_entity.id
_entity.type
_entity.pdbx_description
1 polymer ?
#
loop_
_entity_poly.entity_id
_entity_poly.type
_entity_poly.pdbx_seq_one_letter_code
_entity_poly.pdbx_strand_id
1 'polypeptide(L)'
;DTRPSSFLVKTCQRVIRRNCDGHDISLLLHEATFDDDERGKKEAIQRRHSTVSEALDIADQVGAKACLLTHFSNRYHKLPPGIESLRLLCPPWLVDQQCCNSETIKSEVAPRSCYEANSHGLYVGFAVDGMIVPLTRSAMQALPILALCVKDILSEPLKLE
;
A
#
# COMPACT_ATOMS: atom_id res chain seq x y z
N ASP A 1 10.91 1.79 14.85
CA ASP A 1 10.92 2.92 13.91
C ASP A 1 9.82 2.67 12.90
N THR A 2 8.93 3.63 12.63
CA THR A 2 7.85 3.52 11.63
C THR A 2 8.24 4.13 10.28
N ARG A 3 9.47 4.64 10.17
CA ARG A 3 10.01 5.21 8.94
C ARG A 3 10.22 4.12 7.87
N PRO A 4 9.94 4.41 6.59
CA PRO A 4 10.40 3.67 5.42
C PRO A 4 11.91 3.40 5.53
N SER A 5 12.31 2.14 5.37
CA SER A 5 13.70 1.73 5.50
C SER A 5 14.07 0.68 4.47
N SER A 6 15.26 0.83 3.88
CA SER A 6 15.82 -0.18 2.97
C SER A 6 16.02 -1.54 3.65
N PHE A 7 16.16 -1.55 4.99
CA PHE A 7 16.25 -2.80 5.74
C PHE A 7 14.93 -3.58 5.70
N LEU A 8 13.80 -2.89 5.88
CA LEU A 8 12.46 -3.49 5.76
C LEU A 8 12.31 -4.15 4.39
N VAL A 9 12.65 -3.42 3.33
CA VAL A 9 12.56 -3.94 1.95
C VAL A 9 13.40 -5.21 1.79
N LYS A 10 14.68 -5.16 2.19
CA LYS A 10 15.61 -6.30 2.06
C LYS A 10 15.15 -7.51 2.89
N THR A 11 14.61 -7.28 4.08
CA THR A 11 14.12 -8.34 4.97
C THR A 11 12.88 -9.01 4.38
N CYS A 12 11.89 -8.24 3.93
CA CYS A 12 10.71 -8.78 3.24
C CYS A 12 11.12 -9.63 2.04
N GLN A 13 11.92 -9.08 1.12
CA GLN A 13 12.38 -9.82 -0.05
C GLN A 13 13.13 -11.12 0.30
N ARG A 14 13.93 -11.12 1.37
CA ARG A 14 14.68 -12.31 1.81
C ARG A 14 13.77 -13.38 2.39
N VAL A 15 12.83 -13.01 3.26
CA VAL A 15 11.93 -13.97 3.90
C VAL A 15 11.00 -14.59 2.87
N ILE A 16 10.47 -13.79 1.94
CA ILE A 16 9.60 -14.26 0.86
C ILE A 16 10.31 -15.26 -0.04
N ARG A 17 11.52 -14.92 -0.51
CA ARG A 17 12.33 -15.84 -1.33
C ARG A 17 12.61 -17.17 -0.63
N ARG A 18 12.72 -17.19 0.69
CA ARG A 18 13.03 -18.39 1.49
C ARG A 18 11.82 -19.25 1.84
N ASN A 19 10.64 -18.64 2.04
CA ASN A 19 9.50 -19.31 2.64
C ASN A 19 8.28 -19.40 1.71
N CYS A 20 8.27 -18.66 0.62
CA CYS A 20 7.14 -18.58 -0.29
C CYS A 20 7.49 -19.01 -1.72
N ASP A 21 8.57 -19.77 -1.96
CA ASP A 21 8.99 -20.20 -3.32
C ASP A 21 9.06 -19.05 -4.35
N GLY A 22 9.33 -17.82 -3.89
CA GLY A 22 9.34 -16.63 -4.73
C GLY A 22 7.96 -16.02 -5.06
N HIS A 23 6.88 -16.40 -4.38
CA HIS A 23 5.57 -15.76 -4.50
C HIS A 23 5.62 -14.28 -4.09
N ASP A 24 4.89 -13.44 -4.83
CA ASP A 24 4.79 -12.00 -4.54
C ASP A 24 3.99 -11.70 -3.26
N ILE A 25 4.26 -10.54 -2.64
CA ILE A 25 3.43 -10.05 -1.53
C ILE A 25 2.04 -9.73 -2.07
N SER A 26 1.02 -10.44 -1.61
CA SER A 26 -0.35 -10.19 -2.08
C SER A 26 -0.92 -8.86 -1.56
N LEU A 27 -0.63 -8.50 -0.31
CA LEU A 27 -1.12 -7.28 0.34
C LEU A 27 -0.06 -6.74 1.31
N LEU A 28 0.29 -5.47 1.17
CA LEU A 28 1.06 -4.70 2.13
C LEU A 28 0.12 -3.75 2.89
N LEU A 29 0.23 -3.71 4.22
CA LEU A 29 -0.37 -2.66 5.04
C LEU A 29 0.75 -1.70 5.44
N HIS A 30 0.62 -0.42 5.09
CA HIS A 30 1.65 0.58 5.36
C HIS A 30 1.04 1.84 5.94
N GLU A 31 1.67 2.43 6.94
CA GLU A 31 1.25 3.74 7.43
C GLU A 31 1.63 4.84 6.44
N ALA A 32 0.77 5.84 6.28
CA ALA A 32 1.01 7.00 5.43
C ALA A 32 0.51 8.26 6.15
N THR A 33 1.15 8.57 7.26
CA THR A 33 0.67 9.60 8.21
C THR A 33 0.66 11.01 7.60
N PHE A 34 1.59 11.33 6.70
CA PHE A 34 1.79 12.68 6.17
C PHE A 34 1.56 12.77 4.65
N ASP A 35 1.18 13.96 4.17
CA ASP A 35 1.11 14.27 2.74
C ASP A 35 2.51 14.54 2.16
N ASP A 36 2.61 14.55 0.83
CA ASP A 36 3.86 14.77 0.08
C ASP A 36 4.25 16.25 -0.10
N ASP A 37 3.57 17.16 0.60
CA ASP A 37 3.94 18.57 0.61
C ASP A 37 5.23 18.80 1.42
N GLU A 38 5.86 19.98 1.22
CA GLU A 38 7.12 20.32 1.88
C GLU A 38 7.04 20.25 3.41
N ARG A 39 5.86 20.54 3.96
CA ARG A 39 5.62 20.45 5.41
C ARG A 39 5.52 19.00 5.86
N GLY A 40 4.72 18.19 5.16
CA GLY A 40 4.49 16.78 5.44
C GLY A 40 5.77 15.97 5.37
N LYS A 41 6.62 16.19 4.36
CA LYS A 41 7.95 15.57 4.26
C LYS A 41 8.84 15.87 5.48
N LYS A 42 8.87 17.12 5.94
CA LYS A 42 9.63 17.52 7.14
C LYS A 42 9.06 16.89 8.40
N GLU A 43 7.73 16.92 8.57
CA GLU A 43 7.07 16.31 9.73
C GLU A 43 7.24 14.77 9.74
N ALA A 44 7.20 14.12 8.58
CA ALA A 44 7.42 12.68 8.42
C ALA A 44 8.82 12.26 8.90
N ILE A 45 9.87 12.98 8.48
CA ILE A 45 11.24 12.73 8.96
C ILE A 45 11.33 13.00 10.47
N GLN A 46 10.87 14.17 10.92
CA GLN A 46 11.01 14.58 12.32
C GLN A 46 10.29 13.64 13.28
N ARG A 47 9.12 13.12 12.88
CA ARG A 47 8.27 12.26 13.72
C ARG A 47 8.43 10.77 13.39
N ARG A 48 9.36 10.42 12.49
CA ARG A 48 9.67 9.04 12.07
C ARG A 48 8.45 8.30 11.50
N HIS A 49 7.71 8.97 10.64
CA HIS A 49 6.60 8.41 9.87
C HIS A 49 6.84 8.52 8.37
N SER A 50 5.88 8.07 7.59
CA SER A 50 5.90 8.02 6.13
C SER A 50 5.02 9.12 5.56
N THR A 51 5.46 9.71 4.45
CA THR A 51 4.53 10.30 3.51
C THR A 51 3.85 9.22 2.67
N VAL A 52 2.81 9.60 1.93
CA VAL A 52 2.07 8.70 1.04
C VAL A 52 2.98 8.15 -0.07
N SER A 53 3.73 9.00 -0.76
CA SER A 53 4.64 8.54 -1.82
C SER A 53 5.70 7.58 -1.27
N GLU A 54 6.22 7.83 -0.07
CA GLU A 54 7.23 6.94 0.52
C GLU A 54 6.66 5.57 0.90
N ALA A 55 5.40 5.53 1.38
CA ALA A 55 4.71 4.26 1.63
C ALA A 55 4.48 3.46 0.34
N LEU A 56 4.14 4.15 -0.76
CA LEU A 56 3.96 3.55 -2.08
C LEU A 56 5.29 3.07 -2.68
N ASP A 57 6.36 3.83 -2.50
CA ASP A 57 7.70 3.45 -2.93
C ASP A 57 8.17 2.17 -2.21
N ILE A 58 7.84 2.03 -0.92
CA ILE A 58 8.09 0.78 -0.20
C ILE A 58 7.28 -0.36 -0.82
N ALA A 59 5.99 -0.14 -1.11
CA ALA A 59 5.12 -1.16 -1.71
C ALA A 59 5.66 -1.68 -3.05
N ASP A 60 6.13 -0.77 -3.90
CA ASP A 60 6.74 -1.12 -5.18
C ASP A 60 8.06 -1.90 -4.98
N GLN A 61 8.95 -1.40 -4.12
CA GLN A 61 10.25 -2.04 -3.86
C GLN A 61 10.14 -3.44 -3.24
N VAL A 62 9.12 -3.70 -2.42
CA VAL A 62 8.88 -5.05 -1.87
C VAL A 62 8.17 -5.97 -2.86
N GLY A 63 7.72 -5.46 -4.00
CA GLY A 63 6.99 -6.22 -5.01
C GLY A 63 5.56 -6.56 -4.58
N ALA A 64 4.89 -5.67 -3.86
CA ALA A 64 3.51 -5.88 -3.46
C ALA A 64 2.54 -5.79 -4.64
N LYS A 65 1.54 -6.67 -4.66
CA LYS A 65 0.42 -6.60 -5.60
C LYS A 65 -0.62 -5.58 -5.17
N ALA A 66 -0.82 -5.41 -3.88
CA ALA A 66 -1.71 -4.41 -3.33
C ALA A 66 -1.10 -3.73 -2.10
N CYS A 67 -1.40 -2.45 -1.91
CA CYS A 67 -1.05 -1.67 -0.72
C CYS A 67 -2.32 -1.05 -0.12
N LEU A 68 -2.59 -1.33 1.15
CA LEU A 68 -3.62 -0.69 1.95
C LEU A 68 -2.96 0.31 2.90
N LEU A 69 -3.13 1.59 2.60
CA LEU A 69 -2.58 2.68 3.38
C LEU A 69 -3.40 2.89 4.65
N THR A 70 -2.75 3.15 5.79
CA THR A 70 -3.42 3.33 7.09
C THR A 70 -2.77 4.46 7.91
N HIS A 71 -3.30 4.71 9.11
CA HIS A 71 -2.75 5.62 10.11
C HIS A 71 -2.56 7.06 9.58
N PHE A 72 -3.60 7.60 8.94
CA PHE A 72 -3.61 8.98 8.45
C PHE A 72 -3.69 9.97 9.61
N SER A 73 -2.93 11.06 9.57
CA SER A 73 -3.09 12.13 10.55
C SER A 73 -4.43 12.84 10.34
N ASN A 74 -5.29 12.87 11.36
CA ASN A 74 -6.59 13.58 11.35
C ASN A 74 -6.52 15.06 10.93
N ARG A 75 -5.33 15.69 10.94
CA ARG A 75 -5.14 17.06 10.46
C ARG A 75 -5.33 17.17 8.94
N TYR A 76 -5.15 16.08 8.21
CA TYR A 76 -5.35 15.99 6.77
C TYR A 76 -6.75 15.38 6.52
N HIS A 77 -7.78 16.22 6.51
CA HIS A 77 -9.19 15.82 6.29
C HIS A 77 -9.52 15.51 4.82
N LYS A 78 -8.49 15.43 3.96
CA LYS A 78 -8.63 15.21 2.53
C LYS A 78 -7.77 14.01 2.17
N LEU A 79 -8.20 13.27 1.14
CA LEU A 79 -7.31 12.30 0.51
C LEU A 79 -6.04 13.06 0.05
N PRO A 80 -4.85 12.52 0.33
CA PRO A 80 -3.60 13.09 -0.14
C PRO A 80 -3.65 13.50 -1.63
N PRO A 81 -3.16 14.71 -1.97
CA PRO A 81 -3.15 15.16 -3.36
C PRO A 81 -2.29 14.23 -4.22
N GLY A 82 -2.81 13.80 -5.37
CA GLY A 82 -2.18 12.82 -6.27
C GLY A 82 -2.81 11.44 -6.27
N ILE A 83 -3.72 11.15 -5.32
CA ILE A 83 -4.44 9.87 -5.25
C ILE A 83 -5.50 9.72 -6.35
N GLU A 84 -6.05 10.81 -6.88
CA GLU A 84 -7.00 10.78 -8.00
C GLU A 84 -6.40 10.12 -9.26
N SER A 85 -5.07 10.20 -9.40
CA SER A 85 -4.29 9.58 -10.47
C SER A 85 -3.85 8.15 -10.15
N LEU A 86 -3.81 7.78 -8.87
CA LEU A 86 -3.59 6.40 -8.44
C LEU A 86 -4.89 5.66 -8.74
N ARG A 87 -4.81 4.54 -9.46
CA ARG A 87 -5.98 3.75 -9.85
C ARG A 87 -6.83 3.39 -8.62
N LEU A 88 -7.81 4.24 -8.30
CA LEU A 88 -8.86 4.01 -7.32
C LEU A 88 -9.77 2.94 -7.91
N LEU A 89 -9.36 1.69 -7.66
CA LEU A 89 -10.11 0.45 -7.68
C LEU A 89 -11.48 0.52 -8.38
N CYS A 90 -11.49 0.56 -9.71
CA CYS A 90 -12.51 -0.19 -10.44
C CYS A 90 -11.87 -1.50 -10.87
N PRO A 91 -12.15 -2.61 -10.16
CA PRO A 91 -11.70 -3.91 -10.62
C PRO A 91 -12.31 -4.19 -12.01
N PRO A 92 -11.55 -4.77 -12.96
CA PRO A 92 -12.08 -5.09 -14.29
C PRO A 92 -13.36 -5.94 -14.26
N TRP A 93 -13.55 -6.75 -13.21
CA TRP A 93 -14.74 -7.58 -13.01
C TRP A 93 -15.96 -6.83 -12.45
N LEU A 94 -15.77 -5.67 -11.81
CA LEU A 94 -16.86 -4.85 -11.28
C LEU A 94 -17.58 -4.05 -12.38
N VAL A 95 -16.94 -3.93 -13.55
CA VAL A 95 -17.53 -3.28 -14.73
C VAL A 95 -18.60 -4.18 -15.39
N ASP A 96 -18.63 -5.48 -15.11
CA ASP A 96 -19.31 -6.41 -16.01
C ASP A 96 -20.60 -7.07 -15.50
N GLN A 97 -21.04 -6.88 -14.26
CA GLN A 97 -22.36 -7.41 -13.84
C GLN A 97 -23.11 -6.47 -12.90
N GLN A 98 -24.11 -5.78 -13.47
CA GLN A 98 -25.42 -5.58 -12.84
C GLN A 98 -25.59 -4.48 -11.77
N CYS A 99 -25.04 -3.28 -11.98
CA CYS A 99 -25.47 -2.06 -11.27
C CYS A 99 -26.04 -0.95 -12.17
N CYS A 100 -26.03 -1.10 -13.49
CA CYS A 100 -26.50 -0.06 -14.42
C CYS A 100 -27.97 -0.25 -14.83
N ASN A 101 -28.88 -0.23 -13.86
CA ASN A 101 -30.30 0.03 -14.12
C ASN A 101 -30.72 1.32 -13.42
N SER A 102 -30.11 2.43 -13.79
CA SER A 102 -30.74 3.75 -13.71
C SER A 102 -30.01 4.68 -14.66
N GLU A 103 -30.74 5.16 -15.66
CA GLU A 103 -30.33 6.26 -16.54
C GLU A 103 -29.90 7.44 -15.68
N THR A 104 -28.58 7.68 -15.56
CA THR A 104 -27.87 8.97 -15.35
C THR A 104 -26.46 8.69 -14.86
N ILE A 105 -25.58 8.15 -15.71
CA ILE A 105 -24.14 8.38 -15.58
C ILE A 105 -23.61 8.67 -16.99
N LYS A 106 -23.58 9.96 -17.33
CA LYS A 106 -22.84 10.42 -18.50
C LYS A 106 -21.35 10.38 -18.14
N SER A 107 -20.64 9.51 -18.85
CA SER A 107 -19.23 9.64 -19.25
C SER A 107 -18.24 10.17 -18.23
N GLU A 108 -17.49 9.27 -17.60
CA GLU A 108 -16.07 9.50 -17.26
C GLU A 108 -15.38 8.13 -17.05
N VAL A 109 -15.43 7.29 -18.09
CA VAL A 109 -14.56 6.12 -18.15
C VAL A 109 -13.19 6.61 -18.62
N ALA A 110 -12.20 6.59 -17.72
CA ALA A 110 -10.85 7.03 -18.02
C ALA A 110 -10.28 6.25 -19.24
N PRO A 111 -9.64 6.92 -20.20
CA PRO A 111 -9.13 6.28 -21.42
C PRO A 111 -8.07 5.21 -21.11
N ARG A 112 -7.99 4.17 -21.96
CA ARG A 112 -7.04 3.04 -21.83
C ARG A 112 -5.57 3.43 -21.66
N SER A 113 -5.18 4.65 -22.04
CA SER A 113 -3.82 5.18 -21.83
C SER A 113 -3.50 5.51 -20.36
N CYS A 114 -4.51 5.70 -19.51
CA CYS A 114 -4.34 5.92 -18.05
C CYS A 114 -3.85 4.66 -17.31
N TYR A 115 -3.82 3.51 -18.00
CA TYR A 115 -3.40 2.24 -17.45
C TYR A 115 -1.86 2.04 -17.55
N GLU A 116 -1.11 2.91 -18.22
CA GLU A 116 0.30 2.64 -18.57
C GLU A 116 1.36 3.39 -17.75
N ALA A 117 1.11 3.66 -16.47
CA ALA A 117 2.11 4.25 -15.57
C ALA A 117 2.27 3.45 -14.27
N ASN A 118 2.66 2.17 -14.41
CA ASN A 118 3.56 1.42 -13.51
C ASN A 118 3.62 -0.02 -14.01
N SER A 119 4.80 -0.48 -14.41
CA SER A 119 5.07 -1.76 -15.08
C SER A 119 4.65 -3.01 -14.28
N HIS A 120 4.24 -2.87 -13.01
CA HIS A 120 3.95 -3.99 -12.10
C HIS A 120 2.51 -4.07 -11.56
N GLY A 121 1.60 -3.13 -11.88
CA GLY A 121 0.17 -3.28 -11.55
C GLY A 121 -0.16 -3.30 -10.05
N LEU A 122 0.45 -2.41 -9.25
CA LEU A 122 0.15 -2.22 -7.83
C LEU A 122 -1.27 -1.65 -7.64
N TYR A 123 -2.11 -2.32 -6.86
CA TYR A 123 -3.42 -1.83 -6.42
C TYR A 123 -3.30 -1.04 -5.12
N VAL A 124 -3.94 0.12 -5.00
CA VAL A 124 -3.85 0.97 -3.80
C VAL A 124 -5.24 1.20 -3.21
N GLY A 125 -5.36 1.09 -1.89
CA GLY A 125 -6.56 1.40 -1.13
C GLY A 125 -6.26 2.11 0.18
N PHE A 126 -7.30 2.62 0.84
CA PHE A 126 -7.21 3.35 2.11
C PHE A 126 -8.00 2.63 3.18
N ALA A 127 -7.37 2.36 4.32
CA ALA A 127 -8.04 1.82 5.49
C ALA A 127 -8.93 2.89 6.13
N VAL A 128 -10.13 2.50 6.50
CA VAL A 128 -11.06 3.31 7.29
C VAL A 128 -11.55 2.50 8.48
N ASP A 129 -12.02 3.18 9.51
CA ASP A 129 -12.53 2.54 10.72
C ASP A 129 -13.68 1.57 10.37
N GLY A 130 -13.56 0.33 10.86
CA GLY A 130 -14.55 -0.72 10.57
C GLY A 130 -14.42 -1.39 9.21
N MET A 131 -13.38 -1.07 8.41
CA MET A 131 -13.09 -1.79 7.16
C MET A 131 -12.79 -3.27 7.42
N ILE A 132 -13.45 -4.15 6.67
CA ILE A 132 -13.22 -5.60 6.71
C ILE A 132 -12.67 -6.03 5.35
N VAL A 133 -11.50 -6.68 5.36
CA VAL A 133 -10.84 -7.22 4.16
C VAL A 133 -10.74 -8.74 4.27
N PRO A 134 -11.46 -9.51 3.42
CA PRO A 134 -11.36 -10.95 3.44
C PRO A 134 -10.00 -11.39 2.87
N LEU A 135 -9.17 -12.02 3.71
CA LEU A 135 -7.94 -12.66 3.26
C LEU A 135 -8.26 -14.07 2.76
N THR A 136 -7.73 -14.43 1.59
CA THR A 136 -7.89 -15.78 1.05
C THR A 136 -7.21 -16.82 1.95
N ARG A 137 -7.62 -18.09 1.84
CA ARG A 137 -6.99 -19.19 2.60
C ARG A 137 -5.48 -19.25 2.35
N SER A 138 -5.04 -19.02 1.12
CA SER A 138 -3.62 -18.94 0.75
C SER A 138 -2.91 -17.78 1.44
N ALA A 139 -3.54 -16.60 1.53
CA ALA A 139 -2.97 -15.47 2.27
C ALA A 139 -2.87 -15.75 3.77
N MET A 140 -3.88 -16.41 4.36
CA MET A 140 -3.84 -16.80 5.78
C MET A 140 -2.73 -17.81 6.10
N GLN A 141 -2.37 -18.70 5.17
CA GLN A 141 -1.24 -19.63 5.35
C GLN A 141 0.11 -18.92 5.43
N ALA A 142 0.21 -17.67 4.98
CA ALA A 142 1.43 -16.86 5.08
C ALA A 142 1.59 -16.14 6.44
N LEU A 143 0.62 -16.22 7.36
CA LEU A 143 0.69 -15.54 8.67
C LEU A 143 1.95 -15.93 9.50
N PRO A 144 2.39 -17.20 9.55
CA PRO A 144 3.64 -17.55 10.24
C PRO A 144 4.87 -16.88 9.62
N ILE A 145 4.87 -16.67 8.30
CA ILE A 145 5.95 -16.01 7.57
C ILE A 145 5.99 -14.52 7.94
N LEU A 146 4.83 -13.87 8.05
CA LEU A 146 4.72 -12.49 8.53
C LEU A 146 5.27 -12.34 9.95
N ALA A 147 4.99 -13.30 10.84
CA ALA A 147 5.54 -13.29 12.20
C ALA A 147 7.09 -13.40 12.19
N LEU A 148 7.67 -14.17 11.28
CA LEU A 148 9.13 -14.24 11.09
C LEU A 148 9.70 -12.92 10.57
N CYS A 149 9.05 -12.27 9.59
CA CYS A 149 9.45 -10.94 9.14
C CYS A 149 9.49 -9.93 10.29
N VAL A 150 8.44 -9.90 11.12
CA VAL A 150 8.36 -8.98 12.27
C VAL A 150 9.50 -9.26 13.25
N LYS A 151 9.78 -10.53 13.56
CA LYS A 151 10.90 -10.91 14.41
C LYS A 151 12.25 -10.42 13.85
N ASP A 152 12.51 -10.64 12.56
CA ASP A 152 13.75 -10.23 11.90
C ASP A 152 13.90 -8.70 11.90
N ILE A 153 12.80 -7.99 11.60
CA ILE A 153 12.76 -6.51 11.63
C ILE A 153 13.10 -5.99 13.02
N LEU A 154 12.48 -6.53 14.06
CA LEU A 154 12.69 -6.10 15.45
C LEU A 154 14.05 -6.49 16.02
N SER A 155 14.75 -7.43 15.37
CA SER A 155 16.09 -7.88 15.80
C SER A 155 17.24 -7.00 15.27
N GLU A 156 16.97 -6.00 14.42
CA GLU A 156 17.98 -5.07 13.94
C GLU A 156 18.45 -4.14 15.07
N PRO A 157 19.78 -3.99 15.30
CA PRO A 157 20.29 -3.02 16.27
C PRO A 157 19.94 -1.61 15.82
N LEU A 158 19.26 -0.84 16.70
CA LEU A 158 18.92 0.56 16.47
C LEU A 158 20.20 1.35 16.17
N LYS A 159 20.39 1.76 14.91
CA LYS A 159 21.36 2.80 14.58
C LYS A 159 20.77 4.14 15.04
N LEU A 160 21.26 4.61 16.18
CA LEU A 160 21.10 6.01 16.59
C LEU A 160 22.05 6.83 15.70
N GLU A 161 21.50 7.43 14.64
CA GLU A 161 22.11 8.58 13.97
C GLU A 161 21.77 9.87 14.72
#